data_AF-A0ABD4HKS3-F1
#
_entry.id   AF-A0ABD4HKS3-F1
#
_cell.length_a   1.000
_cell.length_b   1.000
_cell.length_c   1.000
_cell.angle_alpha   90.00
_cell.angle_beta   90.00
_cell.angle_gamma   90.00
#
_symmetry.space_group_name_H-M   'P 1'
#
loop_
_entity.id
_entity.type
_entity.pdbx_description
1 polymer ?
#
loop_
_entity_poly.entity_id
_entity_poly.type
_entity_poly.pdbx_seq_one_letter_code
_entity_poly.pdbx_strand_id
1 'polypeptide(L)'
;MEINDKNIINRLKRTEGQIRGIQKMIEEEKDCMAIITQLSAVRSSIDRVMGMIVAENLKDCLEHPENSAEEQAKKMEQAINLIIKK
;
A
#
# COMPACT_ATOMS: atom_id res chain seq x y z
N MET A 1 0.65 13.42 11.63
CA MET A 1 -0.09 12.70 10.59
C MET A 1 -0.85 11.54 11.21
N GLU A 2 -2.18 11.64 11.29
CA GLU A 2 -3.05 10.51 11.61
C GLU A 2 -3.65 9.96 10.31
N ILE A 3 -3.36 8.71 9.96
CA ILE A 3 -3.98 8.05 8.81
C ILE A 3 -5.36 7.57 9.25
N ASN A 4 -6.40 8.34 8.94
CA ASN A 4 -7.80 7.96 9.22
C ASN A 4 -8.65 7.92 7.95
N ASP A 5 -8.12 7.30 6.89
CA ASP A 5 -8.89 7.08 5.66
C ASP A 5 -9.61 5.73 5.72
N LYS A 6 -10.94 5.78 5.85
CA LYS A 6 -11.82 4.61 5.81
C LYS A 6 -11.63 3.79 4.52
N ASN A 7 -11.24 4.41 3.41
CA ASN A 7 -10.97 3.72 2.15
C ASN A 7 -9.74 2.82 2.24
N ILE A 8 -8.67 3.28 2.90
CA ILE A 8 -7.47 2.48 3.15
C ILE A 8 -7.81 1.26 4.02
N ILE A 9 -8.53 1.47 5.13
CA ILE A 9 -8.96 0.38 6.01
C ILE A 9 -9.86 -0.61 5.26
N ASN A 10 -10.81 -0.13 4.47
CA ASN A 10 -11.69 -1.01 3.68
C ASN A 10 -10.93 -1.82 2.63
N ARG A 11 -9.86 -1.26 2.03
CA ARG A 11 -8.97 -2.00 1.13
C ARG A 11 -8.20 -3.08 1.87
N LEU A 12 -7.62 -2.76 3.02
CA LEU A 12 -6.89 -3.72 3.85
C LEU A 12 -7.78 -4.88 4.30
N LYS A 13 -9.03 -4.61 4.74
CA LYS A 13 -10.02 -5.65 5.07
C LYS A 13 -10.34 -6.57 3.89
N ARG A 14 -10.42 -6.03 2.67
CA ARG A 14 -10.60 -6.85 1.47
C ARG A 14 -9.38 -7.71 1.18
N THR A 15 -8.18 -7.14 1.27
CA THR A 15 -6.91 -7.87 1.10
C THR A 15 -6.79 -9.00 2.13
N GLU A 16 -7.17 -8.76 3.38
CA GLU A 16 -7.23 -9.79 4.43
C GLU A 16 -8.17 -10.95 4.04
N GLY A 17 -9.37 -10.63 3.53
CA GLY A 17 -10.29 -11.63 3.00
C GLY A 17 -9.72 -12.44 1.84
N GLN A 18 -8.96 -11.80 0.93
CA GLN A 18 -8.28 -12.49 -0.17
C GLN A 18 -7.20 -13.45 0.36
N ILE A 19 -6.39 -13.03 1.33
CA ILE A 19 -5.37 -13.89 1.96
C ILE A 19 -6.02 -15.11 2.61
N ARG A 20 -7.12 -14.93 3.35
CA ARG A 20 -7.89 -16.05 3.91
C ARG A 20 -8.43 -16.99 2.83
N GLY A 21 -8.86 -16.45 1.70
CA GLY A 21 -9.28 -17.24 0.53
C GLY A 21 -8.13 -18.07 -0.05
N ILE A 22 -6.94 -17.48 -0.18
CA ILE A 22 -5.74 -18.17 -0.66
C ILE A 22 -5.33 -19.31 0.27
N GLN A 23 -5.39 -19.10 1.59
CA GLN A 23 -5.13 -20.17 2.57
C GLN A 23 -6.03 -21.39 2.33
N LYS A 24 -7.34 -21.17 2.16
CA LYS A 24 -8.29 -22.26 1.82
C LYS A 24 -7.96 -22.91 0.49
N MET A 25 -7.58 -22.13 -0.53
CA MET A 25 -7.17 -22.71 -1.82
C MET A 25 -5.97 -23.65 -1.68
N ILE A 26 -5.03 -23.34 -0.79
CA ILE A 26 -3.88 -24.21 -0.51
C ILE A 26 -4.33 -25.47 0.24
N GLU A 27 -5.16 -25.32 1.27
CA GLU A 27 -5.72 -26.45 2.03
C GLU A 27 -6.56 -27.39 1.15
N GLU A 28 -7.25 -26.85 0.14
CA GLU A 28 -8.04 -27.60 -0.84
C GLU A 28 -7.21 -28.07 -2.07
N GLU A 29 -5.88 -27.98 -2.01
CA GLU A 29 -4.95 -28.43 -3.06
C GLU A 29 -5.29 -27.87 -4.46
N LYS A 30 -5.70 -26.59 -4.53
CA LYS A 30 -5.99 -25.93 -5.81
C LYS A 30 -4.73 -25.76 -6.67
N ASP A 31 -4.95 -25.63 -7.97
CA ASP A 31 -3.90 -25.41 -8.96
C ASP A 31 -2.99 -24.22 -8.64
N CYS A 32 -1.68 -24.41 -8.85
CA CYS A 32 -0.64 -23.42 -8.58
C CYS A 32 -0.86 -22.11 -9.34
N MET A 33 -1.32 -22.15 -10.60
CA MET A 33 -1.56 -20.93 -11.38
C MET A 33 -2.72 -20.13 -10.80
N ALA A 34 -3.77 -20.81 -10.32
CA ALA A 34 -4.87 -20.14 -9.64
C ALA A 34 -4.39 -19.44 -8.35
N ILE A 35 -3.55 -20.10 -7.54
CA ILE A 35 -2.98 -19.53 -6.31
C ILE A 35 -2.10 -18.31 -6.62
N ILE A 36 -1.18 -18.42 -7.59
CA ILE A 36 -0.29 -17.33 -8.00
C ILE A 36 -1.08 -16.13 -8.55
N THR A 37 -2.18 -16.38 -9.26
CA THR A 37 -3.07 -15.32 -9.74
C THR A 37 -3.67 -14.54 -8.57
N GLN A 38 -4.16 -15.23 -7.53
CA GLN A 38 -4.72 -14.57 -6.35
C GLN A 38 -3.66 -13.83 -5.51
N LEU A 39 -2.47 -14.41 -5.34
CA LEU A 39 -1.35 -13.74 -4.69
C LEU A 39 -0.93 -12.46 -5.43
N SER A 40 -0.94 -12.50 -6.76
CA SER A 40 -0.66 -11.33 -7.60
C SER A 40 -1.72 -10.23 -7.44
N ALA A 41 -2.99 -10.62 -7.26
CA ALA A 41 -4.06 -9.68 -6.93
C ALA A 41 -3.88 -9.05 -5.54
N VAL A 42 -3.46 -9.83 -4.54
CA VAL A 42 -3.11 -9.33 -3.19
C VAL A 42 -1.96 -8.34 -3.26
N ARG A 43 -0.87 -8.67 -3.96
CA ARG A 43 0.26 -7.75 -4.18
C ARG A 43 -0.20 -6.43 -4.80
N SER A 44 -1.01 -6.50 -5.86
CA SER A 44 -1.55 -5.32 -6.53
C SER A 44 -2.48 -4.47 -5.64
N SER A 45 -3.13 -5.09 -4.66
CA SER A 45 -3.97 -4.40 -3.67
C SER A 45 -3.09 -3.66 -2.65
N ILE A 46 -2.03 -4.31 -2.17
CA ILE A 46 -1.06 -3.74 -1.22
C ILE A 46 -0.31 -2.58 -1.86
N ASP A 47 0.19 -2.74 -3.10
CA ASP A 47 0.88 -1.68 -3.85
C ASP A 47 0.01 -0.41 -3.96
N ARG A 48 -1.31 -0.58 -4.18
CA ARG A 48 -2.26 0.54 -4.18
C ARG A 48 -2.41 1.20 -2.83
N VAL A 49 -2.48 0.43 -1.74
CA VAL A 49 -2.56 0.98 -0.38
C VAL A 49 -1.29 1.77 -0.04
N MET A 50 -0.11 1.24 -0.38
CA MET A 50 1.17 1.95 -0.20
C MET A 50 1.17 3.29 -0.96
N GLY A 51 0.74 3.27 -2.23
CA GLY A 51 0.62 4.48 -3.03
C GLY A 51 -0.34 5.52 -2.44
N MET A 52 -1.47 5.10 -1.88
CA MET A 52 -2.41 6.00 -1.20
C MET A 52 -1.77 6.65 0.04
N ILE A 53 -1.04 5.89 0.85
CA ILE A 53 -0.38 6.41 2.05
C ILE A 53 0.73 7.40 1.67
N VAL A 54 1.54 7.09 0.66
CA VAL A 54 2.58 8.01 0.17
C VAL A 54 1.95 9.28 -0.41
N ALA A 55 0.86 9.17 -1.17
CA ALA A 55 0.15 10.34 -1.69
C ALA A 55 -0.36 11.26 -0.57
N GLU A 56 -0.93 10.70 0.50
CA GLU A 56 -1.37 11.49 1.66
C GLU A 56 -0.19 12.13 2.38
N ASN A 57 0.94 11.41 2.52
CA ASN A 57 2.15 11.98 3.10
C ASN A 57 2.72 13.12 2.26
N LEU A 58 2.73 13.00 0.93
CA LEU A 58 3.16 14.07 0.03
C LEU A 58 2.22 15.28 0.10
N LYS A 59 0.91 15.06 0.22
CA LYS A 59 -0.06 16.13 0.43
C LYS A 59 0.17 16.85 1.76
N ASP A 60 0.40 16.12 2.84
CA ASP A 60 0.76 16.67 4.16
C ASP A 60 2.04 17.53 4.08
N CYS A 61 3.05 17.07 3.33
CA CYS A 61 4.26 17.86 3.10
C CYS A 61 3.96 19.19 2.37
N LEU A 62 2.98 19.23 1.46
CA LEU A 62 2.60 20.46 0.76
C LEU A 62 1.74 21.40 1.62
N GLU A 63 0.86 20.85 2.46
CA GLU A 63 0.00 21.61 3.37
C GLU A 63 0.76 22.12 4.61
N HIS A 64 1.83 21.44 4.99
CA HIS A 64 2.68 21.74 6.15
C HIS A 64 4.16 21.76 5.75
N PRO A 65 4.61 22.80 5.03
CA PRO A 65 5.98 22.89 4.54
C PRO A 65 6.99 23.06 5.68
N GLU A 66 8.17 22.48 5.51
CA GLU A 66 9.30 22.64 6.42
C GLU A 66 9.91 24.05 6.33
N ASN A 67 10.76 24.39 7.31
CA ASN A 67 11.37 25.72 7.43
C ASN A 67 12.37 26.03 6.29
N SER A 68 12.90 25.00 5.63
CA SER A 68 13.83 25.14 4.51
C SER A 68 13.42 24.28 3.31
N ALA A 69 13.73 24.77 2.11
CA ALA A 69 13.48 24.05 0.87
C ALA A 69 14.26 22.73 0.79
N GLU A 70 15.45 22.66 1.42
CA GLU A 70 16.28 21.46 1.46
C GLU A 70 15.64 20.36 2.33
N GLU A 71 15.15 20.70 3.52
CA GLU A 71 14.45 19.75 4.40
C GLU A 71 13.15 19.26 3.77
N GLN A 72 12.40 20.16 3.13
CA GLN A 72 11.20 19.83 2.40
C GLN A 72 11.48 18.82 1.27
N ALA A 73 12.49 19.09 0.45
CA ALA A 73 12.87 18.21 -0.65
C ALA A 73 13.29 16.83 -0.15
N LYS A 74 14.07 16.77 0.94
CA LYS A 74 14.51 15.51 1.56
C LYS A 74 13.34 14.68 2.07
N LYS A 75 12.35 15.30 2.72
CA LYS A 75 11.15 14.61 3.23
C LYS A 75 10.30 14.05 2.10
N MET A 76 10.11 14.83 1.03
CA MET A 76 9.40 14.37 -0.17
C MET A 76 10.14 13.22 -0.88
N GLU A 77 11.46 13.29 -1.00
CA GLU A 77 12.29 12.24 -1.59
C GLU A 77 12.19 10.94 -0.79
N GLN A 78 12.20 11.01 0.55
CA GLN A 78 12.00 9.85 1.41
C GLN A 78 10.64 9.17 1.15
N ALA A 79 9.57 9.94 1.05
CA ALA A 79 8.23 9.41 0.76
C ALA A 79 8.15 8.72 -0.60
N ILE A 80 8.73 9.33 -1.64
CA ILE A 80 8.78 8.78 -3.00
C ILE A 80 9.57 7.47 -3.02
N ASN A 81 10.70 7.40 -2.30
CA ASN A 81 11.55 6.21 -2.26
C ASN A 81 10.87 4.98 -1.64
N LEU A 82 9.78 5.16 -0.86
CA LEU A 82 9.01 4.04 -0.31
C LEU A 82 8.23 3.25 -1.37
N ILE A 83 7.95 3.84 -2.54
CA ILE A 83 7.16 3.21 -3.62
C ILE A 83 7.97 2.92 -4.90
N ILE A 84 9.13 3.58 -5.08
CA ILE A 84 9.97 3.40 -6.26
C ILE A 84 10.96 2.23 -6.12
N LYS A 85 11.36 1.85 -4.89
CA LYS A 85 12.27 0.71 -4.70
C LYS A 85 11.59 -0.62 -5.04
N LYS A 86 11.87 -1.12 -6.24
CA LYS A 86 11.81 -2.54 -6.59
C LYS A 86 13.08 -3.25 -6.17
#